data_AF-A0A2D5Y1Z2-F1
#
_entry.id   AF-A0A2D5Y1Z2-F1
#
_cell.length_a   1.000
_cell.length_b   1.000
_cell.length_c   1.000
_cell.angle_alpha   90.00
_cell.angle_beta   90.00
_cell.angle_gamma   90.00
#
_symmetry.space_group_name_H-M   'P 1'
#
loop_
_entity.id
_entity.type
_entity.pdbx_description
1 polymer ?
#
loop_
_entity_poly.entity_id
_entity_poly.type
_entity_poly.pdbx_seq_one_letter_code
_entity_poly.pdbx_strand_id
1 'polypeptide(L)'
;MTDQQTQSLNGNQRNKLREQDLANFYGTEVWYRHPAFRTYLYTEGVQYVAEHGEAYWLLDKIFACHASVPKLSGEDFCSWELNKNAEGHGARLICTDGNYNELYSESILYTDFPLTSIKFYCVNNVLLLPTEY
;
A
#
# COMPACT_ATOMS: atom_id res chain seq x y z
N MET A 1 39.88 -32.26 -18.53
CA MET A 1 40.18 -30.93 -17.94
C MET A 1 39.64 -29.92 -18.93
N THR A 2 38.46 -29.33 -18.79
CA THR A 2 37.63 -29.12 -17.60
C THR A 2 36.19 -28.94 -18.09
N ASP A 3 35.26 -29.59 -17.40
CA ASP A 3 33.81 -29.44 -17.57
C ASP A 3 33.34 -28.04 -17.15
N GLN A 4 32.33 -27.55 -17.89
CA GLN A 4 31.09 -26.86 -17.47
C GLN A 4 31.22 -25.69 -16.44
N GLN A 5 30.54 -24.57 -16.59
CA GLN A 5 29.09 -24.51 -16.72
C GLN A 5 28.66 -23.08 -17.07
N THR A 6 27.91 -22.95 -18.16
CA THR A 6 27.08 -21.80 -18.52
C THR A 6 26.15 -21.49 -17.36
N GLN A 7 26.26 -20.30 -16.75
CA GLN A 7 25.26 -19.83 -15.79
C GLN A 7 23.97 -19.50 -16.53
N SER A 8 23.04 -20.43 -16.49
CA SER A 8 21.63 -20.24 -16.82
C SER A 8 21.05 -19.23 -15.84
N LEU A 9 20.57 -18.08 -16.34
CA LEU A 9 19.76 -17.15 -15.56
C LEU A 9 18.44 -17.84 -15.21
N ASN A 10 18.30 -18.24 -13.95
CA ASN A 10 17.10 -18.86 -13.40
C ASN A 10 15.89 -17.93 -13.59
N GLY A 11 14.81 -18.47 -14.15
CA GLY A 11 13.55 -17.78 -14.33
C GLY A 11 12.82 -17.47 -13.03
N ASN A 12 11.97 -16.44 -13.10
CA ASN A 12 10.85 -16.14 -12.19
C ASN A 12 11.15 -16.09 -10.68
N GLN A 13 12.04 -15.21 -10.24
CA GLN A 13 11.80 -14.56 -8.94
C GLN A 13 10.94 -13.32 -9.17
N ARG A 14 9.62 -13.44 -9.00
CA ARG A 14 8.81 -12.25 -8.70
C ARG A 14 9.39 -11.70 -7.40
N ASN A 15 10.13 -10.60 -7.47
CA ASN A 15 10.63 -9.94 -6.26
C ASN A 15 9.42 -9.51 -5.43
N LYS A 16 9.11 -10.32 -4.41
CA LYS A 16 8.08 -10.03 -3.42
C LYS A 16 8.44 -8.73 -2.71
N LEU A 17 7.47 -7.85 -2.50
CA LEU A 17 7.65 -6.58 -1.78
C LEU A 17 8.40 -6.78 -0.46
N ARG A 18 9.44 -5.97 -0.22
CA ARG A 18 10.18 -5.91 1.04
C ARG A 18 10.13 -4.51 1.63
N GLU A 19 10.16 -4.40 2.96
CA GLU A 19 10.15 -3.12 3.68
C GLU A 19 11.28 -2.19 3.23
N GLN A 20 12.48 -2.73 3.03
CA GLN A 20 13.65 -1.97 2.56
C GLN A 20 13.47 -1.35 1.17
N ASP A 21 12.58 -1.90 0.33
CA ASP A 21 12.34 -1.34 -0.99
C ASP A 21 11.61 0.01 -0.86
N LEU A 22 10.78 0.18 0.18
CA LEU A 22 9.97 1.37 0.43
C LEU A 22 10.80 2.60 0.81
N ALA A 23 11.99 2.42 1.38
CA ALA A 23 12.87 3.52 1.79
C ALA A 23 13.44 4.31 0.60
N ASN A 24 13.34 3.78 -0.62
CA ASN A 24 13.88 4.41 -1.82
C ASN A 24 12.91 5.39 -2.49
N PHE A 25 11.67 5.51 -2.00
CA PHE A 25 10.69 6.46 -2.53
C PHE A 25 10.75 7.77 -1.73
N TYR A 26 11.24 8.81 -2.38
CA TYR A 26 11.33 10.18 -1.86
C TYR A 26 11.05 11.15 -3.00
N GLY A 27 10.22 12.16 -2.74
CA GLY A 27 9.79 13.11 -3.78
C GLY A 27 8.95 12.44 -4.87
N THR A 28 7.66 12.76 -4.91
CA THR A 28 6.79 12.25 -5.97
C THR A 28 7.02 13.00 -7.28
N GLU A 29 7.35 12.28 -8.34
CA GLU A 29 7.44 12.85 -9.70
C GLU A 29 6.27 12.38 -10.57
N VAL A 30 5.69 11.21 -10.28
CA VAL A 30 4.57 10.64 -11.03
C VAL A 30 3.36 10.38 -10.14
N TRP A 31 2.19 10.78 -10.64
CA TRP A 31 0.88 10.48 -10.06
C TRP A 31 0.09 9.57 -10.99
N TYR A 32 -0.35 8.45 -10.44
CA TYR A 32 -1.23 7.49 -11.09
C TYR A 32 -2.67 7.79 -10.72
N ARG A 33 -3.61 7.53 -11.64
CA ARG A 33 -5.04 7.71 -11.40
C ARG A 33 -5.71 6.38 -11.19
N HIS A 34 -6.49 6.26 -10.11
CA HIS A 34 -7.23 5.03 -9.85
C HIS A 34 -8.36 4.83 -10.89
N PRO A 35 -8.44 3.68 -11.59
CA PRO A 35 -9.41 3.49 -12.68
C PRO A 35 -10.88 3.59 -12.25
N ALA A 36 -11.21 3.01 -11.09
CA ALA A 36 -12.57 2.98 -10.54
C ALA A 36 -12.92 4.24 -9.72
N PHE A 37 -11.91 4.92 -9.17
CA PHE A 37 -12.07 6.04 -8.26
C PHE A 37 -11.30 7.24 -8.80
N ARG A 38 -11.75 7.77 -9.94
CA ARG A 38 -10.99 8.73 -10.77
C ARG A 38 -10.63 10.05 -10.08
N THR A 39 -11.32 10.42 -9.01
CA THR A 39 -11.00 11.60 -8.19
C THR A 39 -9.68 11.42 -7.44
N TYR A 40 -9.28 10.18 -7.16
CA TYR A 40 -8.11 9.89 -6.35
C TYR A 40 -6.90 9.56 -7.21
N LEU A 41 -5.75 9.97 -6.69
CA LEU A 41 -4.44 9.72 -7.25
C LEU A 41 -3.60 8.92 -6.25
N TYR A 42 -2.50 8.37 -6.73
CA TYR A 42 -1.50 7.78 -5.85
C TYR A 42 -0.10 7.84 -6.48
N THR A 43 0.93 7.70 -5.65
CA THR A 43 2.33 7.94 -6.03
C THR A 43 3.02 6.69 -6.57
N GLU A 44 4.26 6.85 -7.03
CA GLU A 44 5.14 5.77 -7.48
C GLU A 44 5.41 4.74 -6.38
N GLY A 45 5.64 5.19 -5.15
CA GLY A 45 5.80 4.26 -4.02
C GLY A 45 4.57 3.40 -3.78
N VAL A 46 3.38 4.00 -3.91
CA VAL A 46 2.11 3.27 -3.76
C VAL A 46 1.84 2.34 -4.94
N GLN A 47 2.16 2.75 -6.18
CA GLN A 47 2.12 1.86 -7.35
C GLN A 47 3.04 0.64 -7.15
N TYR A 48 4.26 0.87 -6.68
CA TYR A 48 5.23 -0.20 -6.43
C TYR A 48 4.69 -1.22 -5.40
N VAL A 49 4.07 -0.73 -4.31
CA VAL A 49 3.40 -1.60 -3.32
C VAL A 49 2.28 -2.41 -3.95
N ALA A 50 1.42 -1.78 -4.76
CA ALA A 50 0.29 -2.45 -5.38
C ALA A 50 0.76 -3.57 -6.33
N GLU A 51 1.80 -3.31 -7.13
CA GLU A 51 2.36 -4.27 -8.09
C GLU A 51 3.14 -5.41 -7.42
N HIS A 52 4.08 -5.08 -6.52
CA HIS A 52 4.99 -6.07 -5.92
C HIS A 52 4.40 -6.77 -4.70
N GLY A 53 3.38 -6.16 -4.09
CA GLY A 53 2.60 -6.73 -3.01
C GLY A 53 1.31 -7.41 -3.45
N GLU A 54 1.01 -7.41 -4.76
CA GLU A 54 -0.26 -7.88 -5.33
C GLU A 54 -1.47 -7.26 -4.59
N ALA A 55 -1.33 -5.97 -4.22
CA ALA A 55 -2.13 -5.28 -3.22
C ALA A 55 -3.05 -4.20 -3.80
N TYR A 56 -3.43 -4.27 -5.07
CA TYR A 56 -4.42 -3.36 -5.64
C TYR A 56 -5.75 -3.39 -4.88
N TRP A 57 -6.11 -4.54 -4.29
CA TRP A 57 -7.29 -4.66 -3.42
C TRP A 57 -7.24 -3.70 -2.23
N LEU A 58 -6.05 -3.36 -1.72
CA LEU A 58 -5.88 -2.45 -0.60
C LEU A 58 -6.15 -1.00 -1.03
N LEU A 59 -5.70 -0.61 -2.23
CA LEU A 59 -6.00 0.69 -2.83
C LEU A 59 -7.50 0.80 -3.14
N ASP A 60 -8.09 -0.22 -3.75
CA ASP A 60 -9.53 -0.31 -3.99
C ASP A 60 -10.31 -0.08 -2.70
N LYS A 61 -9.86 -0.75 -1.61
CA LYS A 61 -10.50 -0.64 -0.31
C LYS A 61 -10.39 0.77 0.29
N ILE A 62 -9.18 1.35 0.29
CA ILE A 62 -8.94 2.70 0.82
C ILE A 62 -9.79 3.73 0.07
N PHE A 63 -9.79 3.69 -1.26
CA PHE A 63 -10.56 4.65 -2.05
C PHE A 63 -12.07 4.41 -1.99
N ALA A 64 -12.51 3.15 -1.87
CA ALA A 64 -13.91 2.85 -1.58
C ALA A 64 -14.36 3.44 -0.24
N CYS A 65 -13.51 3.38 0.79
CA CYS A 65 -13.78 4.01 2.08
C CYS A 65 -13.89 5.54 1.95
N HIS A 66 -12.96 6.18 1.26
CA HIS A 66 -13.05 7.63 0.98
C HIS A 66 -14.34 8.02 0.23
N ALA A 67 -14.81 7.16 -0.68
CA ALA A 67 -16.03 7.42 -1.45
C ALA A 67 -17.34 7.15 -0.68
N SER A 68 -17.31 6.37 0.41
CA SER A 68 -18.54 5.84 1.05
C SER A 68 -18.64 6.05 2.55
N VAL A 69 -17.55 6.35 3.25
CA VAL A 69 -17.52 6.54 4.70
C VAL A 69 -17.62 8.04 5.02
N PRO A 70 -18.73 8.53 5.60
CA PRO A 70 -18.93 9.96 5.82
C PRO A 70 -17.86 10.64 6.68
N LYS A 71 -17.26 9.90 7.62
CA LYS A 71 -16.18 10.41 8.49
C LYS A 71 -14.88 10.72 7.75
N LEU A 72 -14.67 10.16 6.56
CA LEU A 72 -13.51 10.48 5.73
C LEU A 72 -13.80 11.61 4.73
N SER A 73 -15.06 12.01 4.58
CA SER A 73 -15.44 13.07 3.67
C SER A 73 -14.99 14.43 4.20
N GLY A 74 -14.08 15.09 3.50
CA GLY A 74 -13.62 16.44 3.83
C GLY A 74 -12.39 16.50 4.72
N GLU A 75 -11.76 15.36 5.03
CA GLU A 75 -10.45 15.33 5.69
C GLU A 75 -9.35 15.65 4.67
N ASP A 76 -8.62 16.74 4.90
CA ASP A 76 -7.48 17.12 4.05
C ASP A 76 -6.30 16.14 4.19
N PHE A 77 -6.22 15.46 5.33
CA PHE A 77 -5.21 14.47 5.67
C PHE A 77 -5.83 13.28 6.41
N CYS A 78 -5.46 12.06 6.02
CA CYS A 78 -5.66 10.90 6.88
C CYS A 78 -4.51 9.88 6.75
N SER A 79 -4.27 9.13 7.83
CA SER A 79 -3.26 8.06 7.89
C SER A 79 -3.92 6.71 7.86
N TRP A 80 -3.52 5.86 6.91
CA TRP A 80 -3.96 4.48 6.78
C TRP A 80 -2.88 3.53 7.25
N GLU A 81 -3.26 2.52 8.02
CA GLU A 81 -2.37 1.44 8.46
C GLU A 81 -3.04 0.07 8.28
N LEU A 82 -2.36 -0.83 7.56
CA LEU A 82 -2.69 -2.24 7.54
C LEU A 82 -1.69 -2.97 8.44
N ASN A 83 -2.18 -3.67 9.46
CA ASN A 83 -1.36 -4.42 10.41
C ASN A 83 -1.80 -5.89 10.43
N LYS A 84 -0.92 -6.83 10.07
CA LYS A 84 -1.21 -8.26 10.12
C LYS A 84 -1.41 -8.71 11.58
N ASN A 85 -2.32 -9.66 11.77
CA ASN A 85 -2.52 -10.28 13.07
C ASN A 85 -1.34 -11.21 13.43
N ALA A 86 -1.24 -11.60 14.70
CA ALA A 86 -0.16 -12.45 15.19
C ALA A 86 -0.08 -13.84 14.50
N GLU A 87 -1.22 -14.32 13.99
CA GLU A 87 -1.33 -15.58 13.27
C GLU A 87 -0.84 -15.48 11.81
N GLY A 88 -0.63 -14.27 11.30
CA GLY A 88 0.01 -14.00 10.02
C GLY A 88 -0.88 -14.19 8.78
N HIS A 89 -2.16 -14.52 8.97
CA HIS A 89 -3.12 -14.70 7.88
C HIS A 89 -4.22 -13.64 7.86
N GLY A 90 -4.53 -12.96 8.97
CA GLY A 90 -5.50 -11.86 9.02
C GLY A 90 -4.79 -10.51 9.15
N ALA A 91 -5.56 -9.42 9.10
CA ALA A 91 -5.06 -8.08 9.33
C ALA A 91 -6.12 -7.15 9.92
N ARG A 92 -5.69 -6.01 10.47
CA ARG A 92 -6.56 -4.88 10.82
C ARG A 92 -6.18 -3.69 9.95
N LEU A 93 -7.15 -3.15 9.23
CA LEU A 93 -7.02 -1.90 8.48
C LEU A 93 -7.61 -0.76 9.31
N ILE A 94 -6.86 0.32 9.48
CA ILE A 94 -7.24 1.45 10.34
C ILE A 94 -6.98 2.75 9.57
N CYS A 95 -7.89 3.71 9.69
CA CYS A 95 -7.70 5.09 9.24
C CYS A 95 -7.82 6.04 10.43
N THR A 96 -6.90 7.00 10.54
CA THR A 96 -6.95 8.09 11.51
C THR A 96 -6.83 9.46 10.83
N ASP A 97 -7.23 10.53 11.52
CA ASP A 97 -7.08 11.93 11.08
C ASP A 97 -5.64 12.48 11.24
N GLY A 98 -4.66 11.64 11.58
CA GLY A 98 -3.30 12.06 11.92
C GLY A 98 -3.10 12.54 13.36
N ASN A 99 -4.19 12.73 14.13
CA ASN A 99 -4.17 13.10 15.54
C ASN A 99 -4.68 11.97 16.45
N TYR A 100 -4.47 10.72 16.04
CA TYR A 100 -4.89 9.51 16.73
C TYR A 100 -6.41 9.33 16.88
N ASN A 101 -7.25 10.12 16.21
CA ASN A 101 -8.68 9.88 16.18
C ASN A 101 -9.01 8.86 15.09
N GLU A 102 -9.61 7.73 15.46
CA GLU A 102 -9.99 6.68 14.51
C GLU A 102 -11.23 7.12 13.69
N LEU A 103 -11.03 7.22 12.38
CA LEU A 103 -12.08 7.54 11.40
C LEU A 103 -12.75 6.27 10.88
N TYR A 104 -11.98 5.20 10.73
CA TYR A 104 -12.43 3.91 10.23
C TYR A 104 -11.54 2.78 10.77
N SER A 105 -12.15 1.61 11.00
CA SER A 105 -11.39 0.38 11.15
C SER A 105 -12.16 -0.83 10.67
N GLU A 106 -11.41 -1.85 10.28
CA GLU A 106 -11.95 -3.12 9.83
C GLU A 106 -10.98 -4.27 10.13
N SER A 107 -11.54 -5.41 10.53
CA SER A 107 -10.82 -6.67 10.62
C SER A 107 -10.92 -7.44 9.29
N ILE A 108 -9.79 -7.76 8.71
CA ILE A 108 -9.64 -8.56 7.50
C ILE A 108 -9.34 -10.00 7.94
N LEU A 109 -10.25 -10.92 7.61
CA LEU A 109 -10.15 -12.33 8.01
C LEU A 109 -8.94 -13.03 7.36
N TYR A 110 -8.66 -12.69 6.10
CA TYR A 110 -7.57 -13.29 5.34
C TYR A 110 -6.90 -12.28 4.41
N THR A 111 -5.57 -12.27 4.37
CA THR A 111 -4.76 -11.56 3.40
C THR A 111 -3.41 -12.26 3.20
N ASP A 112 -2.94 -12.29 1.96
CA ASP A 112 -1.62 -12.73 1.54
C ASP A 112 -0.60 -11.57 1.45
N PHE A 113 -0.98 -10.36 1.90
CA PHE A 113 -0.11 -9.19 1.86
C PHE A 113 1.26 -9.52 2.47
N PRO A 114 2.36 -9.19 1.77
CA PRO A 114 3.67 -9.75 2.07
C PRO A 114 4.32 -9.16 3.32
N LEU A 115 3.99 -7.92 3.71
CA LEU A 115 4.59 -7.25 4.87
C LEU A 115 3.72 -7.43 6.11
N THR A 116 4.34 -7.39 7.28
CA THR A 116 3.64 -7.44 8.58
C THR A 116 2.82 -6.18 8.82
N SER A 117 3.30 -5.03 8.34
CA SER A 117 2.53 -3.79 8.33
C SER A 117 2.87 -2.91 7.13
N ILE A 118 1.97 -1.99 6.80
CA ILE A 118 2.24 -0.88 5.89
C ILE A 118 1.41 0.34 6.29
N LYS A 119 1.99 1.52 6.07
CA LYS A 119 1.37 2.82 6.31
C LYS A 119 1.30 3.63 5.02
N PHE A 120 0.21 4.36 4.85
CA PHE A 120 0.02 5.37 3.81
C PHE A 120 -0.51 6.65 4.42
N TYR A 121 -0.24 7.77 3.76
CA TYR A 121 -0.97 9.02 3.97
C TYR A 121 -1.88 9.25 2.77
N CYS A 122 -3.07 9.78 3.01
CA CYS A 122 -3.92 10.33 1.96
C CYS A 122 -4.06 11.83 2.19
N VAL A 123 -3.62 12.63 1.23
CA VAL A 123 -3.59 14.10 1.34
C VAL A 123 -4.15 14.70 0.07
N ASN A 124 -5.18 15.54 0.18
CA ASN A 124 -5.83 16.15 -0.98
C ASN A 124 -6.20 15.14 -2.08
N ASN A 125 -6.77 13.98 -1.70
CA ASN A 125 -7.11 12.85 -2.57
C ASN A 125 -5.90 12.11 -3.22
N VAL A 126 -4.67 12.34 -2.75
CA VAL A 126 -3.47 11.61 -3.19
C VAL A 126 -3.04 10.63 -2.10
N LEU A 127 -2.97 9.34 -2.43
CA LEU A 127 -2.41 8.31 -1.54
C LEU A 127 -0.90 8.18 -1.78
N LEU A 128 -0.10 8.26 -0.72
CA LEU A 128 1.36 8.26 -0.79
C LEU A 128 2.00 7.48 0.36
N LEU A 129 3.26 7.06 0.19
CA LEU A 129 4.05 6.52 1.29
C LEU A 129 4.46 7.63 2.26
N PRO A 130 4.69 7.33 3.55
CA PRO A 130 5.17 8.33 4.51
C PRO A 130 6.51 8.98 4.14
N THR A 131 7.35 8.29 3.38
CA THR A 131 8.64 8.81 2.89
C THR A 131 8.49 9.77 1.70
N GLU A 132 7.30 9.86 1.11
CA GLU A 132 6.97 10.74 -0.01
C GLU A 132 6.21 12.01 0.43
N TYR A 133 5.87 12.15 1.72
CA TYR A 133 5.18 13.30 2.31
C TYR A 133 6.16 14.32 2.91
#